data_AF-A0A0A1U5U6-F1
#
_entry.id   AF-A0A0A1U5U6-F1
#
_cell.length_a   1.000
_cell.length_b   1.000
_cell.length_c   1.000
_cell.angle_alpha   90.00
_cell.angle_beta   90.00
_cell.angle_gamma   90.00
#
_symmetry.space_group_name_H-M   'P 1'
#
loop_
_entity.id
_entity.type
_entity.pdbx_description
1 polymer ?
#
loop_
_entity_poly.entity_id
_entity_poly.type
_entity_poly.pdbx_seq_one_letter_code
_entity_poly.pdbx_strand_id
1 'polypeptide(L)'
;MIHSQPYHIDHPSEGLALTENPTTTPANELFIDQQIIDQMSSIVNFGDLYVANLHLLSNRLRRFRMIFGFDKFVLVSKIEEMELKTVEFFSKIVDSKSCTIDEVLTWAEEVRTMYDMSNRGMRYRFYLRELPLMFRKIYASSMMPLKIKETLSLQLALRVDYHQELFYIIMLMLKTTQLHDKIPLMKASEAIEDFIRELVSIDNKFGFDIMTIKASAMRSDWGVARGFNRGIAPEGTTLFSK
;
A
#
# COMPACT_ATOMS: atom_id res chain seq x y z
N MET A 1 -50.33 -50.28 -61.08
CA MET A 1 -49.35 -50.68 -60.04
C MET A 1 -48.08 -49.90 -60.28
N ILE A 2 -47.80 -48.96 -59.38
CA ILE A 2 -46.64 -48.06 -59.40
C ILE A 2 -45.74 -48.57 -58.28
N HIS A 3 -44.51 -48.97 -58.59
CA HIS A 3 -43.46 -49.09 -57.57
C HIS A 3 -42.17 -48.43 -58.04
N SER A 4 -41.87 -47.39 -57.28
CA SER A 4 -40.82 -46.40 -57.38
C SER A 4 -39.49 -46.97 -56.89
N GLN A 5 -38.39 -46.52 -57.49
CA GLN A 5 -37.04 -46.75 -56.97
C GLN A 5 -36.81 -46.01 -55.64
N PRO A 6 -35.94 -46.50 -54.74
CA PRO A 6 -35.32 -45.68 -53.72
C PRO A 6 -33.93 -45.18 -54.17
N TYR A 7 -33.78 -43.85 -54.13
CA TYR A 7 -32.50 -43.15 -54.10
C TYR A 7 -31.85 -43.34 -52.73
N HIS A 8 -30.58 -43.76 -52.72
CA HIS A 8 -29.70 -43.70 -51.54
C HIS A 8 -28.79 -42.49 -51.74
N ILE A 9 -28.88 -41.49 -50.86
CA ILE A 9 -27.92 -40.37 -50.77
C ILE A 9 -27.32 -40.44 -49.38
N ASP A 10 -26.00 -40.69 -49.33
CA ASP A 10 -25.19 -40.60 -48.12
C ASP A 10 -25.04 -39.13 -47.71
N HIS A 11 -25.45 -38.81 -46.49
CA HIS A 11 -25.08 -37.54 -45.84
C HIS A 11 -23.80 -37.75 -45.02
N PRO A 12 -22.74 -36.95 -45.22
CA PRO A 12 -21.59 -36.94 -44.33
C PRO A 12 -21.99 -36.28 -43.00
N SER A 13 -21.54 -36.92 -41.92
CA SER A 13 -21.59 -36.49 -40.53
C SER A 13 -21.12 -35.04 -40.34
N GLU A 14 -22.02 -34.16 -39.89
CA GLU A 14 -21.65 -32.89 -39.27
C GLU A 14 -20.98 -33.20 -37.92
N GLY A 15 -19.69 -32.87 -37.83
CA GLY A 15 -18.97 -32.87 -36.58
C GLY A 15 -19.61 -31.91 -35.60
N LEU A 16 -20.01 -32.44 -34.45
CA LEU A 16 -20.30 -31.67 -33.24
C LEU A 16 -19.09 -30.79 -32.93
N ALA A 17 -19.20 -29.50 -33.27
CA ALA A 17 -18.38 -28.47 -32.68
C ALA A 17 -18.69 -28.49 -31.16
N LEU A 18 -17.70 -28.90 -30.38
CA LEU A 18 -17.68 -28.69 -28.93
C LEU A 18 -17.72 -27.18 -28.72
N THR A 19 -18.91 -26.62 -28.49
CA THR A 19 -19.05 -25.26 -28.00
C THR A 19 -18.44 -25.23 -26.60
N GLU A 20 -17.32 -24.51 -26.49
CA GLU A 20 -16.71 -24.14 -25.23
C GLU A 20 -17.80 -23.53 -24.33
N ASN A 21 -17.98 -24.12 -23.14
CA ASN A 21 -18.86 -23.55 -22.13
C ASN A 21 -18.38 -22.12 -21.83
N PRO A 22 -19.24 -21.09 -21.84
CA PRO A 22 -18.86 -19.78 -21.37
C PRO A 22 -18.53 -19.91 -19.87
N THR A 23 -17.26 -19.69 -19.54
CA THR A 23 -16.79 -19.54 -18.17
C THR A 23 -17.62 -18.44 -17.53
N THR A 24 -18.57 -18.84 -16.68
CA THR A 24 -19.41 -17.91 -15.93
C THR A 24 -18.53 -17.24 -14.90
N THR A 25 -18.12 -16.00 -15.17
CA THR A 25 -17.51 -15.16 -14.14
C THR A 25 -18.48 -15.11 -12.95
N PRO A 26 -18.05 -15.48 -11.74
CA PRO A 26 -18.92 -15.41 -10.56
C PRO A 26 -19.43 -13.98 -10.41
N ALA A 27 -20.72 -13.82 -10.13
CA ALA A 27 -21.47 -12.55 -10.15
C ALA A 27 -20.96 -11.45 -9.19
N ASN A 28 -19.85 -11.69 -8.48
CA ASN A 28 -19.27 -10.81 -7.48
C ASN A 28 -17.79 -10.48 -7.74
N GLU A 29 -17.24 -10.92 -8.88
CA GLU A 29 -15.87 -10.63 -9.29
C GLU A 29 -15.80 -9.32 -10.07
N LEU A 30 -14.78 -8.53 -9.74
CA LEU A 30 -14.53 -7.24 -10.35
C LEU A 30 -13.26 -7.32 -11.20
N PHE A 31 -13.42 -7.09 -12.49
CA PHE A 31 -12.29 -6.94 -13.39
C PHE A 31 -11.62 -5.59 -13.15
N ILE A 32 -10.31 -5.63 -12.88
CA ILE A 32 -9.49 -4.44 -12.64
C ILE A 32 -8.78 -4.07 -13.93
N ASP A 33 -8.94 -2.81 -14.36
CA ASP A 33 -8.28 -2.27 -15.54
C ASP A 33 -6.75 -2.33 -15.39
N GLN A 34 -6.02 -2.62 -16.48
CA GLN A 34 -4.56 -2.72 -16.47
C GLN A 34 -3.89 -1.43 -15.95
N GLN A 35 -4.46 -0.26 -16.23
CA GLN A 35 -3.97 1.01 -15.71
C GLN A 35 -4.00 1.06 -14.17
N ILE A 36 -5.02 0.48 -13.54
CA ILE A 36 -5.11 0.37 -12.08
C ILE A 36 -4.06 -0.62 -11.57
N ILE A 37 -3.89 -1.77 -12.24
CA ILE A 37 -2.89 -2.78 -11.86
C ILE A 37 -1.48 -2.20 -11.89
N ASP A 38 -1.14 -1.44 -12.94
CA ASP A 38 0.16 -0.80 -13.08
C ASP A 38 0.41 0.21 -11.93
N GLN A 39 -0.63 0.96 -11.57
CA GLN A 39 -0.56 1.93 -10.49
C GLN A 39 -0.47 1.27 -9.10
N MET A 40 -1.22 0.19 -8.88
CA MET A 40 -1.11 -0.65 -7.68
C MET A 40 0.29 -1.26 -7.57
N SER A 41 0.86 -1.72 -8.68
CA SER A 41 2.23 -2.25 -8.71
C SER A 41 3.27 -1.21 -8.31
N SER A 42 3.07 0.05 -8.70
CA SER A 42 3.88 1.17 -8.22
C SER A 42 3.78 1.30 -6.70
N ILE A 43 2.56 1.33 -6.15
CA ILE A 43 2.37 1.42 -4.69
C ILE A 43 2.93 0.22 -3.95
N VAL A 44 2.84 -1.01 -4.46
CA VAL A 44 3.44 -2.17 -3.77
C VAL A 44 4.95 -1.94 -3.56
N ASN A 45 5.67 -1.54 -4.61
CA ASN A 45 7.10 -1.27 -4.53
C ASN A 45 7.45 -0.07 -3.61
N PHE A 46 6.68 1.02 -3.69
CA PHE A 46 6.92 2.20 -2.84
C PHE A 46 6.44 2.00 -1.40
N GLY A 47 5.38 1.22 -1.22
CA GLY A 47 4.71 0.91 0.03
C GLY A 47 5.57 0.02 0.92
N ASP A 48 6.24 -0.98 0.36
CA ASP A 48 7.22 -1.78 1.11
C ASP A 48 8.33 -0.91 1.72
N LEU A 49 8.85 0.04 0.94
CA LEU A 49 9.84 1.00 1.42
C LEU A 49 9.26 1.94 2.48
N TYR A 50 8.00 2.34 2.33
CA TYR A 50 7.32 3.19 3.30
C TYR A 50 7.09 2.45 4.63
N VAL A 51 6.59 1.22 4.60
CA VAL A 51 6.40 0.34 5.76
C VAL A 51 7.74 0.06 6.45
N ALA A 52 8.80 -0.24 5.70
CA ALA A 52 10.14 -0.41 6.27
C ALA A 52 10.63 0.87 6.99
N ASN A 53 10.35 2.05 6.43
CA ASN A 53 10.68 3.31 7.08
C ASN A 53 9.88 3.53 8.36
N LEU A 54 8.58 3.20 8.38
CA LEU A 54 7.75 3.24 9.59
C LEU A 54 8.27 2.28 10.66
N HIS A 55 8.69 1.07 10.26
CA HIS A 55 9.31 0.10 11.15
C HIS A 55 10.58 0.64 11.81
N LEU A 56 11.47 1.22 11.00
CA LEU A 56 12.70 1.85 11.48
C LEU A 56 12.40 3.04 12.40
N LEU A 57 11.40 3.86 12.06
CA LEU A 57 10.94 4.97 12.89
C LEU A 57 10.44 4.47 14.24
N SER A 58 9.55 3.47 14.27
CA SER A 58 9.02 2.87 15.50
C SER A 58 10.15 2.36 16.39
N ASN A 59 11.10 1.62 15.81
CA ASN A 59 12.27 1.12 16.54
C ASN A 59 13.12 2.25 17.15
N ARG A 60 13.32 3.34 16.42
CA ARG A 60 14.07 4.51 16.90
C ARG A 60 13.31 5.24 18.00
N LEU A 61 12.02 5.49 17.83
CA LEU A 61 11.17 6.10 18.86
C LEU A 61 11.17 5.26 20.14
N ARG A 62 11.15 3.92 20.03
CA ARG A 62 11.26 3.00 21.16
C ARG A 62 12.60 3.13 21.89
N ARG A 63 13.72 3.21 21.15
CA ARG A 63 15.06 3.44 21.75
C ARG A 63 15.13 4.79 22.47
N PHE A 64 14.51 5.81 21.89
CA PHE A 64 14.46 7.16 22.45
C PHE A 64 13.18 7.45 23.26
N ARG A 65 12.56 6.41 23.84
CA ARG A 65 11.31 6.54 24.62
C ARG A 65 11.38 7.55 25.76
N MET A 66 12.56 7.78 26.33
CA MET A 66 12.76 8.80 27.37
C MET A 66 12.51 10.23 26.86
N ILE A 67 12.67 10.47 25.55
CA ILE A 67 12.46 11.76 24.91
C ILE A 67 11.01 11.88 24.43
N PHE A 68 10.50 10.83 23.78
CA PHE A 68 9.20 10.89 23.10
C PHE A 68 8.01 10.45 23.97
N GLY A 69 8.22 9.53 24.91
CA GLY A 69 7.16 8.78 25.59
C GLY A 69 7.03 7.35 25.06
N PHE A 70 6.36 6.49 25.81
CA PHE A 70 6.09 5.09 25.43
C PHE A 70 4.97 4.96 24.38
N ASP A 71 4.10 5.95 24.26
CA ASP A 71 2.94 5.94 23.37
C ASP A 71 3.32 6.14 21.89
N LYS A 72 4.39 6.87 21.60
CA LYS A 72 4.74 7.28 20.23
C LYS A 72 5.15 6.13 19.32
N PHE A 73 5.98 5.20 19.81
CA PHE A 73 6.35 4.06 18.98
C PHE A 73 5.16 3.10 18.77
N VAL A 74 4.29 2.96 19.77
CA VAL A 74 3.07 2.14 19.66
C VAL A 74 2.13 2.73 18.60
N LEU A 75 2.00 4.05 18.57
CA LEU A 75 1.23 4.75 17.52
C LEU A 75 1.78 4.45 16.13
N VAL A 76 3.10 4.60 15.93
CA VAL A 76 3.74 4.38 14.63
C VAL A 76 3.63 2.91 14.20
N SER A 77 3.83 1.95 15.11
CA SER A 77 3.65 0.52 14.78
C SER A 77 2.21 0.19 14.39
N LYS A 78 1.21 0.82 14.99
CA LYS A 78 -0.17 0.62 14.55
C LYS A 78 -0.46 1.26 13.18
N ILE A 79 0.26 2.31 12.80
CA ILE A 79 0.19 2.88 11.44
C ILE A 79 0.86 1.91 10.46
N GLU A 80 2.06 1.42 10.79
CA GLU A 80 2.78 0.40 10.02
C GLU A 80 1.91 -0.84 9.74
N GLU A 81 1.26 -1.41 10.77
CA GLU A 81 0.35 -2.56 10.61
C GLU A 81 -0.81 -2.28 9.65
N MET A 82 -1.34 -1.06 9.65
CA MET A 82 -2.44 -0.67 8.77
C MET A 82 -1.96 -0.48 7.32
N GLU A 83 -0.80 0.12 7.11
CA GLU A 83 -0.23 0.30 5.78
C GLU A 83 0.21 -1.02 5.16
N LEU A 84 0.71 -1.95 5.98
CA LEU A 84 1.03 -3.30 5.53
C LEU A 84 -0.20 -3.99 4.94
N LYS A 85 -1.38 -3.86 5.55
CA LYS A 85 -2.63 -4.41 5.01
C LYS A 85 -3.00 -3.81 3.64
N THR A 86 -2.79 -2.51 3.45
CA THR A 86 -3.01 -1.85 2.16
C THR A 86 -2.08 -2.42 1.09
N VAL A 87 -0.79 -2.60 1.43
CA VAL A 87 0.19 -3.20 0.52
C VAL A 87 -0.18 -4.65 0.19
N GLU A 88 -0.51 -5.46 1.19
CA GLU A 88 -0.93 -6.86 1.02
C GLU A 88 -2.17 -6.98 0.12
N PHE A 89 -3.15 -6.09 0.31
CA PHE A 89 -4.35 -6.03 -0.53
C PHE A 89 -4.00 -5.74 -1.99
N PHE A 90 -3.12 -4.76 -2.26
CA PHE A 90 -2.70 -4.44 -3.62
C PHE A 90 -1.82 -5.54 -4.24
N SER A 91 -0.90 -6.15 -3.49
CA SER A 91 -0.11 -7.29 -3.97
C SER A 91 -1.00 -8.43 -4.43
N LYS A 92 -2.04 -8.77 -3.65
CA LYS A 92 -3.02 -9.78 -4.05
C LYS A 92 -3.68 -9.45 -5.39
N ILE A 93 -4.11 -8.20 -5.59
CA ILE A 93 -4.77 -7.78 -6.84
C ILE A 93 -3.80 -7.82 -8.01
N VAL A 94 -2.57 -7.37 -7.82
CA VAL A 94 -1.52 -7.39 -8.86
C VAL A 94 -1.25 -8.82 -9.32
N ASP A 95 -1.16 -9.77 -8.38
CA ASP A 95 -0.86 -11.18 -8.68
C ASP A 95 -2.04 -11.90 -9.34
N SER A 96 -3.25 -11.71 -8.79
CA SER A 96 -4.46 -12.42 -9.24
C SER A 96 -5.22 -11.73 -10.37
N LYS A 97 -4.89 -10.46 -10.65
CA LYS A 97 -5.57 -9.57 -11.62
C LYS A 97 -7.09 -9.49 -11.44
N SER A 98 -7.58 -9.79 -10.25
CA SER A 98 -8.99 -9.87 -9.90
C SER A 98 -9.18 -9.54 -8.43
N CYS A 99 -10.38 -9.08 -8.09
CA CYS A 99 -10.83 -8.98 -6.70
C CYS A 99 -12.34 -9.06 -6.65
N THR A 100 -12.90 -9.38 -5.50
CA THR A 100 -14.35 -9.30 -5.30
C THR A 100 -14.78 -7.88 -4.95
N ILE A 101 -16.05 -7.57 -5.21
CA ILE A 101 -16.65 -6.29 -4.82
C ILE A 101 -16.51 -6.07 -3.30
N ASP A 102 -16.84 -7.09 -2.50
CA ASP A 102 -16.81 -7.01 -1.04
C ASP A 102 -15.40 -6.67 -0.50
N GLU A 103 -14.36 -7.20 -1.13
CA GLU A 103 -12.97 -6.89 -0.76
C GLU A 103 -12.63 -5.42 -1.02
N VAL A 104 -13.04 -4.88 -2.17
CA VAL A 104 -12.83 -3.46 -2.49
C VAL A 104 -13.60 -2.56 -1.53
N LEU A 105 -14.84 -2.90 -1.21
CA LEU A 105 -15.66 -2.12 -0.28
C LEU A 105 -15.11 -2.17 1.15
N THR A 106 -14.64 -3.34 1.58
CA THR A 106 -13.99 -3.53 2.89
C THR A 106 -12.73 -2.68 2.98
N TRP A 107 -11.85 -2.77 1.97
CA TRP A 107 -10.64 -1.97 1.91
C TRP A 107 -10.94 -0.46 1.87
N ALA A 108 -11.94 -0.02 1.10
CA ALA A 108 -12.34 1.38 1.03
C ALA A 108 -12.80 1.91 2.39
N GLU A 109 -13.55 1.11 3.15
CA GLU A 109 -13.99 1.46 4.51
C GLU A 109 -12.82 1.51 5.51
N GLU A 110 -11.84 0.61 5.36
CA GLU A 110 -10.59 0.65 6.14
C GLU A 110 -9.80 1.92 5.85
N VAL A 111 -9.62 2.30 4.58
CA VAL A 111 -8.98 3.56 4.17
C VAL A 111 -9.74 4.75 4.75
N ARG A 112 -11.07 4.82 4.55
CA ARG A 112 -11.92 5.89 5.10
C ARG A 112 -11.68 6.07 6.59
N THR A 113 -11.71 4.98 7.36
CA THR A 113 -11.53 5.02 8.81
C THR A 113 -10.12 5.41 9.20
N MET A 114 -9.11 4.88 8.50
CA MET A 114 -7.69 5.11 8.77
C MET A 114 -7.31 6.59 8.62
N TYR A 115 -7.83 7.24 7.57
CA TYR A 115 -7.49 8.59 7.17
C TYR A 115 -8.50 9.66 7.64
N ASP A 116 -9.52 9.29 8.41
CA ASP A 116 -10.55 10.23 8.90
C ASP A 116 -9.96 11.31 9.84
N MET A 117 -9.80 12.51 9.29
CA MET A 117 -9.29 13.69 9.99
C MET A 117 -10.33 14.35 10.91
N SER A 118 -11.61 14.00 10.77
CA SER A 118 -12.68 14.52 11.61
C SER A 118 -12.78 13.82 12.97
N ASN A 119 -12.26 12.58 13.08
CA ASN A 119 -12.32 11.77 14.30
C ASN A 119 -11.04 11.83 15.14
N ARG A 120 -11.17 12.23 16.42
CA ARG A 120 -10.01 12.44 17.33
C ARG A 120 -9.33 11.15 17.77
N GLY A 121 -10.02 10.01 17.67
CA GLY A 121 -9.48 8.70 18.01
C GLY A 121 -8.62 8.07 16.92
N MET A 122 -8.56 8.66 15.72
CA MET A 122 -7.86 8.07 14.59
C MET A 122 -6.35 8.30 14.65
N ARG A 123 -5.62 7.25 14.26
CA ARG A 123 -4.17 7.13 14.45
C ARG A 123 -3.42 8.20 13.65
N TYR A 124 -3.73 8.36 12.37
CA TYR A 124 -3.07 9.38 11.55
C TYR A 124 -3.34 10.80 12.03
N ARG A 125 -4.57 11.09 12.47
CA ARG A 125 -4.87 12.40 13.06
C ARG A 125 -4.05 12.65 14.32
N PHE A 126 -3.96 11.67 15.22
CA PHE A 126 -3.15 11.79 16.43
C PHE A 126 -1.66 11.95 16.08
N TYR A 127 -1.17 11.20 15.09
CA TYR A 127 0.20 11.33 14.59
C TYR A 127 0.51 12.73 14.05
N LEU A 128 -0.32 13.25 13.13
CA LEU A 128 -0.13 14.58 12.54
C LEU A 128 -0.15 15.69 13.59
N ARG A 129 -1.02 15.58 14.60
CA ARG A 129 -1.08 16.54 15.71
C ARG A 129 0.20 16.55 16.55
N GLU A 130 0.78 15.38 16.79
CA GLU A 130 1.98 15.23 17.61
C GLU A 130 3.27 15.52 16.84
N LEU A 131 3.22 15.49 15.51
CA LEU A 131 4.37 15.64 14.63
C LEU A 131 5.22 16.89 14.95
N PRO A 132 4.66 18.10 15.09
CA PRO A 132 5.46 19.29 15.41
C PRO A 132 6.17 19.21 16.76
N LEU A 133 5.54 18.57 17.75
CA LEU A 133 6.14 18.38 19.07
C LEU A 133 7.28 17.35 19.01
N MET A 134 7.11 16.26 18.26
CA MET A 134 8.15 15.26 18.06
C MET A 134 9.39 15.88 17.40
N PHE A 135 9.19 16.70 16.35
CA PHE A 135 10.26 17.46 15.72
C PHE A 135 10.99 18.38 16.70
N ARG A 136 10.27 19.21 17.46
CA ARG A 136 10.87 20.10 18.47
C ARG A 136 11.71 19.33 19.49
N LYS A 137 11.23 18.18 19.97
CA LYS A 137 11.94 17.31 20.91
C LYS A 137 13.25 16.77 20.34
N ILE A 138 13.29 16.42 19.05
CA ILE A 138 14.52 15.95 18.37
C ILE A 138 15.58 17.05 18.39
N TYR A 139 15.22 18.24 17.91
CA TYR A 139 16.19 19.33 17.78
C TYR A 139 16.68 19.84 19.14
N ALA A 140 15.80 19.90 20.14
CA ALA A 140 16.13 20.30 21.50
C ALA A 140 16.99 19.27 22.27
N SER A 141 17.00 18.00 21.86
CA SER A 141 17.73 16.96 22.58
C SER A 141 19.24 17.11 22.41
N SER A 142 19.97 17.34 23.51
CA SER A 142 21.45 17.31 23.52
C SER A 142 22.02 15.90 23.46
N MET A 143 21.22 14.88 23.76
CA MET A 143 21.63 13.47 23.79
C MET A 143 21.68 12.81 22.40
N MET A 144 21.23 13.50 21.35
CA MET A 144 21.21 12.97 19.98
C MET A 144 22.30 13.64 19.12
N PRO A 145 23.19 12.86 18.49
CA PRO A 145 24.08 13.36 17.44
C PRO A 145 23.30 13.98 16.27
N LEU A 146 23.89 14.98 15.62
CA LEU A 146 23.26 15.73 14.51
C LEU A 146 22.72 14.81 13.40
N LYS A 147 23.52 13.84 12.93
CA LYS A 147 23.11 12.87 11.91
C LYS A 147 21.86 12.06 12.31
N ILE A 148 21.73 11.71 13.59
CA ILE A 148 20.55 10.98 14.09
C ILE A 148 19.33 11.90 14.09
N LYS A 149 19.49 13.17 14.48
CA LYS A 149 18.43 14.17 14.42
C LYS A 149 17.90 14.33 13.00
N GLU A 150 18.78 14.56 12.04
CA GLU A 150 18.43 14.70 10.63
C GLU A 150 17.70 13.46 10.10
N THR A 151 18.25 12.27 10.35
CA THR A 151 17.63 11.03 9.88
C THR A 151 16.23 10.83 10.50
N LEU A 152 16.07 11.06 11.81
CA LEU A 152 14.80 10.86 12.49
C LEU A 152 13.77 11.92 12.08
N SER A 153 14.20 13.16 11.88
CA SER A 153 13.38 14.23 11.28
C SER A 153 12.85 13.82 9.90
N LEU A 154 13.72 13.31 9.02
CA LEU A 154 13.32 12.84 7.70
C LEU A 154 12.35 11.64 7.77
N GLN A 155 12.53 10.73 8.72
CA GLN A 155 11.63 9.58 8.90
C GLN A 155 10.27 9.98 9.49
N LEU A 156 10.21 11.02 10.32
CA LEU A 156 8.96 11.56 10.85
C LEU A 156 8.13 12.26 9.78
N ALA A 157 8.79 12.89 8.81
CA ALA A 157 8.14 13.44 7.63
C ALA A 157 7.51 12.31 6.81
N LEU A 158 6.18 12.21 6.86
CA LEU A 158 5.44 11.27 6.03
C LEU A 158 5.61 11.67 4.56
N ARG A 159 5.76 10.68 3.68
CA ARG A 159 5.96 10.91 2.25
C ARG A 159 4.61 11.25 1.60
N VAL A 160 4.39 12.53 1.31
CA VAL A 160 3.16 13.01 0.64
C VAL A 160 2.89 12.24 -0.66
N ASP A 161 3.94 12.01 -1.47
CA ASP A 161 3.85 11.27 -2.73
C ASP A 161 3.17 9.90 -2.56
N TYR A 162 3.49 9.14 -1.50
CA TYR A 162 2.87 7.82 -1.26
C TYR A 162 1.34 7.93 -1.10
N HIS A 163 0.88 8.90 -0.34
CA HIS A 163 -0.55 9.10 -0.10
C HIS A 163 -1.26 9.69 -1.33
N GLN A 164 -0.57 10.51 -2.13
CA GLN A 164 -1.09 11.00 -3.40
C GLN A 164 -1.31 9.86 -4.40
N GLU A 165 -0.38 8.91 -4.49
CA GLU A 165 -0.56 7.72 -5.33
C GLU A 165 -1.76 6.89 -4.84
N LEU A 166 -1.92 6.72 -3.52
CA LEU A 166 -3.06 6.00 -2.94
C LEU A 166 -4.40 6.67 -3.30
N PHE A 167 -4.45 8.00 -3.21
CA PHE A 167 -5.61 8.79 -3.65
C PHE A 167 -5.88 8.59 -5.15
N TYR A 168 -4.83 8.60 -5.98
CA TYR A 168 -4.95 8.41 -7.41
C TYR A 168 -5.52 7.03 -7.77
N ILE A 169 -5.13 5.96 -7.08
CA ILE A 169 -5.73 4.62 -7.25
C ILE A 169 -7.22 4.64 -6.92
N ILE A 170 -7.64 5.26 -5.83
CA ILE A 170 -9.06 5.39 -5.46
C ILE A 170 -9.82 6.13 -6.56
N MET A 171 -9.25 7.21 -7.10
CA MET A 171 -9.85 7.97 -8.18
C MET A 171 -9.95 7.18 -9.49
N LEU A 172 -8.95 6.36 -9.82
CA LEU A 172 -9.02 5.45 -10.95
C LEU A 172 -10.13 4.43 -10.74
N MET A 173 -10.20 3.79 -9.56
CA MET A 173 -11.25 2.83 -9.25
C MET A 173 -12.65 3.45 -9.34
N LEU A 174 -12.84 4.68 -8.84
CA LEU A 174 -14.10 5.40 -8.98
C LEU A 174 -14.52 5.59 -10.44
N LYS A 175 -13.55 5.85 -11.33
CA LYS A 175 -13.80 6.13 -12.75
C LYS A 175 -14.04 4.87 -13.58
N THR A 176 -13.25 3.83 -13.37
CA THR A 176 -13.18 2.70 -14.30
C THR A 176 -13.93 1.47 -13.82
N THR A 177 -14.19 1.33 -12.51
CA THR A 177 -14.91 0.15 -12.01
C THR A 177 -16.42 0.26 -12.25
N GLN A 178 -17.04 -0.88 -12.58
CA GLN A 178 -18.49 -1.01 -12.79
C GLN A 178 -19.26 -1.21 -11.47
N LEU A 179 -18.74 -0.69 -10.35
CA LEU A 179 -19.39 -0.77 -9.05
C LEU A 179 -20.74 -0.03 -9.06
N HIS A 180 -21.80 -0.72 -8.64
CA HIS A 180 -23.14 -0.15 -8.49
C HIS A 180 -23.21 0.86 -7.34
N ASP A 181 -22.59 0.55 -6.20
CA ASP A 181 -22.44 1.47 -5.08
C ASP A 181 -20.99 1.95 -4.97
N LYS A 182 -20.77 3.23 -5.24
CA LYS A 182 -19.46 3.90 -5.16
C LYS A 182 -19.29 4.74 -3.91
N ILE A 183 -20.30 4.80 -3.03
CA ILE A 183 -20.29 5.65 -1.83
C ILE A 183 -19.07 5.33 -0.93
N PRO A 184 -18.69 4.07 -0.68
CA PRO A 184 -17.52 3.77 0.16
C PRO A 184 -16.22 4.32 -0.43
N LEU A 185 -16.01 4.15 -1.74
CA LEU A 185 -14.84 4.70 -2.43
C LEU A 185 -14.82 6.23 -2.45
N MET A 186 -15.98 6.88 -2.63
CA MET A 186 -16.08 8.34 -2.56
C MET A 186 -15.67 8.84 -1.18
N LYS A 187 -16.20 8.25 -0.10
CA LYS A 187 -15.83 8.64 1.26
C LYS A 187 -14.36 8.35 1.58
N ALA A 188 -13.81 7.25 1.06
CA ALA A 188 -12.38 6.96 1.17
C ALA A 188 -11.53 8.04 0.49
N SER A 189 -11.96 8.49 -0.70
CA SER A 189 -11.29 9.55 -1.46
C SER A 189 -11.31 10.90 -0.73
N GLU A 190 -12.44 11.26 -0.10
CA GLU A 190 -12.57 12.48 0.69
C GLU A 190 -11.65 12.45 1.92
N ALA A 191 -11.63 11.32 2.65
CA ALA A 191 -10.82 11.16 3.85
C ALA A 191 -9.31 11.29 3.55
N ILE A 192 -8.83 10.63 2.49
CA ILE A 192 -7.42 10.72 2.13
C ILE A 192 -7.05 12.10 1.57
N GLU A 193 -7.94 12.75 0.82
CA GLU A 193 -7.71 14.11 0.32
C GLU A 193 -7.55 15.10 1.47
N ASP A 194 -8.45 15.04 2.46
CA ASP A 194 -8.36 15.87 3.67
C ASP A 194 -7.09 15.59 4.47
N PHE A 195 -6.69 14.32 4.59
CA PHE A 195 -5.42 13.94 5.20
C PHE A 195 -4.21 14.54 4.47
N ILE A 196 -4.14 14.42 3.14
CA ILE A 196 -3.06 14.99 2.34
C ILE A 196 -3.01 16.51 2.52
N ARG A 197 -4.17 17.17 2.50
CA ARG A 197 -4.26 18.62 2.70
C ARG A 197 -3.71 19.05 4.06
N GLU A 198 -4.05 18.32 5.13
CA GLU A 198 -3.51 18.60 6.46
C GLU A 198 -2.00 18.33 6.53
N LEU A 199 -1.53 17.22 5.96
CA LEU A 199 -0.11 16.87 5.94
C LEU A 199 0.72 17.94 5.21
N VAL A 200 0.26 18.42 4.06
CA VAL A 200 0.91 19.51 3.30
C VAL A 200 0.85 20.84 4.07
N SER A 201 -0.26 21.15 4.72
CA SER A 201 -0.38 22.34 5.58
C SER A 201 0.63 22.32 6.72
N ILE A 202 0.78 21.17 7.37
CA ILE A 202 1.75 20.94 8.43
C ILE A 202 3.19 21.08 7.90
N ASP A 203 3.51 20.48 6.75
CA ASP A 203 4.82 20.63 6.11
C ASP A 203 5.17 22.10 5.84
N ASN A 204 4.27 22.82 5.16
CA ASN A 204 4.46 24.25 4.85
C ASN A 204 4.65 25.10 6.12
N LYS A 205 3.95 24.76 7.21
CA LYS A 205 4.02 25.52 8.47
C LYS A 205 5.31 25.29 9.25
N PHE A 206 5.84 24.07 9.22
CA PHE A 206 7.00 23.70 10.02
C PHE A 206 8.29 23.53 9.21
N GLY A 207 8.20 23.68 7.88
CA GLY A 207 9.34 23.62 6.98
C GLY A 207 10.03 22.26 7.02
N PHE A 208 9.25 21.16 6.99
CA PHE A 208 9.83 19.81 7.04
C PHE A 208 10.60 19.45 5.76
N ASP A 209 10.48 20.28 4.71
CA ASP A 209 11.16 20.14 3.42
C ASP A 209 10.90 18.76 2.81
N ILE A 210 9.62 18.34 2.81
CA ILE A 210 9.19 17.03 2.28
C ILE A 210 9.45 16.93 0.77
N MET A 211 9.58 18.06 0.06
CA MET A 211 10.09 18.15 -1.32
C MET A 211 11.52 17.56 -1.48
N THR A 212 12.33 17.54 -0.41
CA THR A 212 13.74 17.10 -0.45
C THR A 212 13.93 15.61 -0.12
N ILE A 213 12.87 14.88 0.24
CA ILE A 213 12.89 13.39 0.31
C ILE A 213 12.73 12.75 -1.08
N LYS A 214 13.18 13.42 -2.14
CA LYS A 214 13.54 12.76 -3.41
C LYS A 214 15.02 12.38 -3.49
N ALA A 215 15.90 12.99 -2.68
CA ALA A 215 17.34 12.81 -2.83
C ALA A 215 17.97 11.79 -1.86
N SER A 216 17.41 11.62 -0.66
CA SER A 216 18.06 10.82 0.40
C SER A 216 17.71 9.33 0.36
N ALA A 217 16.51 8.97 -0.12
CA ALA A 217 16.10 7.57 -0.27
C ALA A 217 16.74 6.88 -1.50
N MET A 218 17.32 7.65 -2.43
CA MET A 218 18.02 7.10 -3.60
C MET A 218 19.53 6.91 -3.39
N ARG A 219 20.14 7.48 -2.34
CA ARG A 219 21.61 7.44 -2.15
C ARG A 219 22.11 6.65 -0.95
N SER A 220 21.29 6.38 0.06
CA SER A 220 21.66 5.44 1.12
C SER A 220 20.87 4.13 0.97
N ASP A 221 21.59 3.10 0.53
CA ASP A 221 21.29 1.70 0.82
C ASP A 221 20.40 0.92 -0.14
N TRP A 222 20.83 0.89 -1.41
CA TRP A 222 20.82 -0.35 -2.23
C TRP A 222 21.61 -1.53 -1.59
N GLY A 223 22.13 -1.36 -0.36
CA GLY A 223 22.93 -2.34 0.38
C GLY A 223 22.19 -3.08 1.51
N VAL A 224 20.97 -2.71 1.91
CA VAL A 224 20.28 -3.36 3.06
C VAL A 224 19.14 -4.30 2.64
N ALA A 225 18.60 -4.16 1.42
CA ALA A 225 17.49 -4.99 0.93
C ALA A 225 17.87 -6.41 0.45
N ARG A 226 19.15 -6.83 0.52
CA ARG A 226 19.58 -8.22 0.20
C ARG A 226 19.82 -9.11 1.42
N GLY A 227 19.47 -8.67 2.63
CA GLY A 227 19.73 -9.42 3.87
C GLY A 227 18.57 -10.25 4.42
N PHE A 228 17.34 -10.09 3.91
CA PHE A 228 16.15 -10.67 4.55
C PHE A 228 15.66 -12.01 3.96
N ASN A 229 16.42 -12.64 3.07
CA ASN A 229 16.09 -13.98 2.57
C ASN A 229 17.33 -14.86 2.44
N ARG A 230 17.68 -15.56 3.54
CA ARG A 230 18.16 -16.96 3.57
C ARG A 230 18.55 -17.34 5.00
N GLY A 231 17.58 -17.87 5.73
CA GLY A 231 17.85 -18.93 6.70
C GLY A 231 18.14 -20.21 5.93
N ILE A 232 19.40 -20.39 5.49
CA ILE A 232 19.99 -21.71 5.21
C ILE A 232 21.46 -21.56 5.61
N ALA A 233 21.82 -22.11 6.77
CA ALA A 233 23.22 -22.32 7.11
C ALA A 233 23.76 -23.41 6.18
N PRO A 234 24.81 -23.17 5.37
CA PRO A 234 25.61 -24.26 4.86
C PRO A 234 26.57 -24.68 5.98
N GLU A 235 26.39 -25.91 6.42
CA GLU A 235 27.37 -26.65 7.21
C GLU A 235 28.75 -26.59 6.53
N GLY A 236 29.79 -26.41 7.34
CA GLY A 236 31.16 -26.66 6.92
C GLY A 236 31.95 -25.43 6.49
N THR A 237 32.63 -24.77 7.43
CA THR A 237 34.03 -24.39 7.21
C THR A 237 34.78 -24.30 8.53
N THR A 238 35.49 -25.38 8.79
CA THR A 238 36.55 -25.53 9.77
C THR A 238 37.81 -24.70 9.42
N LEU A 239 38.51 -24.27 10.49
CA LEU A 239 39.97 -24.17 10.66
C LEU A 239 40.75 -22.88 10.21
N PHE A 240 41.29 -22.22 11.25
CA PHE A 240 42.68 -21.76 11.49
C PHE A 240 43.39 -20.62 10.72
N SER A 241 44.06 -19.81 11.57
CA SER A 241 45.39 -19.16 11.46
C SER A 241 45.49 -17.90 10.59
N LYS A 242 46.18 -16.81 10.96
CA LYS A 242 47.12 -16.47 12.04
C LYS A 242 46.78 -15.09 12.60
#